data_AF-A0A2P4YQH5-F1
#
_entry.id   AF-A0A2P4YQH5-F1
#
_cell.length_a   1.000
_cell.length_b   1.000
_cell.length_c   1.000
_cell.angle_alpha   90.00
_cell.angle_beta   90.00
_cell.angle_gamma   90.00
#
_symmetry.space_group_name_H-M   'P 1'
#
loop_
_entity.id
_entity.type
_entity.pdbx_description
1 polymer ?
#
loop_
_entity_poly.entity_id
_entity_poly.type
_entity_poly.pdbx_seq_one_letter_code
_entity_poly.pdbx_strand_id
1 'polypeptide(L)'
;MSQIADQPVNGSQAAEEAEMERLFGHMEELRVSEAARASASLSEDEEDEEEEDSSALEDDDDDDDNDVEGSDEEETSWIAWFCSLRENSFLCEVDEDYIEDDFNLTGLSSIVPYYDYALDIILDIETPNDSSLTQIQQEMIESAAEMLYGLIHARYILTTKGMAAMLDKYQNLDFGRCHRVYCQGQPVLPVGQSDVPRHTTVNVFCPKCRDIFFPKSQRAGQIDGAYFGATFPHVFLMTHSHLVVPPPTQTYVPRVFGYKVHSSSEYYTGKKKSSSGREREKHRKAMTLIDRLKGRPNDEQQA
;
A
#
# COMPACT_ATOMS: atom_id res chain seq x y z
N MET A 1 -33.31 27.37 53.85
CA MET A 1 -33.82 27.35 52.46
C MET A 1 -32.79 28.02 51.56
N SER A 2 -32.03 27.23 50.81
CA SER A 2 -31.51 27.64 49.50
C SER A 2 -31.07 26.36 48.79
N GLN A 3 -31.75 26.03 47.68
CA GLN A 3 -31.48 24.89 46.83
C GLN A 3 -30.34 25.25 45.87
N ILE A 4 -29.37 24.35 45.67
CA ILE A 4 -28.43 24.41 44.55
C ILE A 4 -28.84 23.28 43.60
N ALA A 5 -29.23 23.67 42.38
CA ALA A 5 -29.67 22.79 41.32
C ALA A 5 -28.48 22.36 40.44
N ASP A 6 -28.44 21.07 40.12
CA ASP A 6 -27.55 20.45 39.13
C ASP A 6 -27.74 21.04 37.73
N GLN A 7 -26.62 21.17 37.00
CA GLN A 7 -26.61 21.34 35.54
C GLN A 7 -26.05 20.07 34.87
N PRO A 8 -26.62 19.60 33.75
CA PRO A 8 -26.14 18.40 33.07
C PRO A 8 -25.05 18.74 32.04
N VAL A 9 -23.91 18.07 32.15
CA VAL A 9 -22.84 18.05 31.14
C VAL A 9 -22.91 16.69 30.44
N ASN A 10 -23.72 16.56 29.39
CA ASN A 10 -23.76 15.31 28.61
C ASN A 10 -24.22 15.47 27.14
N GLY A 11 -24.12 16.69 26.59
CA GLY A 11 -24.63 17.00 25.24
C GLY A 11 -23.58 17.16 24.15
N SER A 12 -22.31 17.42 24.49
CA SER A 12 -21.27 17.70 23.50
C SER A 12 -20.55 16.45 23.00
N GLN A 13 -20.29 15.47 23.87
CA GLN A 13 -19.57 14.24 23.52
C GLN A 13 -20.37 13.35 22.55
N ALA A 14 -21.68 13.21 22.77
CA ALA A 14 -22.56 12.44 21.88
C ALA A 14 -22.73 13.09 20.49
N ALA A 15 -22.54 14.41 20.38
CA ALA A 15 -22.63 15.12 19.11
C ALA A 15 -21.35 14.96 18.28
N GLU A 16 -20.18 14.97 18.93
CA GLU A 16 -18.88 14.71 18.29
C GLU A 16 -18.77 13.24 17.84
N GLU A 17 -19.29 12.30 18.63
CA GLU A 17 -19.37 10.87 18.32
C GLU A 17 -20.24 10.60 17.07
N ALA A 18 -21.42 11.22 16.99
CA ALA A 18 -22.32 11.08 15.85
C ALA A 18 -21.80 11.75 14.56
N GLU A 19 -20.95 12.78 14.67
CA GLU A 19 -20.29 13.41 13.53
C GLU A 19 -19.14 12.55 13.00
N MET A 20 -18.39 11.91 13.90
CA MET A 20 -17.30 10.99 13.55
C MET A 20 -17.81 9.70 12.89
N GLU A 21 -18.92 9.13 13.39
CA GLU A 21 -19.56 7.94 12.81
C GLU A 21 -20.07 8.19 11.37
N ARG A 22 -20.59 9.40 11.10
CA ARG A 22 -20.98 9.81 9.74
C ARG A 22 -19.79 10.00 8.81
N LEU A 23 -18.69 10.58 9.31
CA LEU A 23 -17.46 10.73 8.53
C LEU A 23 -16.83 9.37 8.21
N PHE A 24 -16.95 8.39 9.11
CA PHE A 24 -16.44 7.04 8.92
C PHE A 24 -17.27 6.23 7.90
N GLY A 25 -18.60 6.29 7.98
CA GLY A 25 -19.46 5.66 6.97
C GLY A 25 -19.20 6.19 5.55
N HIS A 26 -18.88 7.48 5.43
CA HIS A 26 -18.49 8.07 4.14
C HIS A 26 -17.11 7.59 3.64
N MET A 27 -16.18 7.30 4.56
CA MET A 27 -14.85 6.79 4.24
C MET A 27 -14.88 5.33 3.78
N GLU A 28 -15.81 4.53 4.32
CA GLU A 28 -16.02 3.13 3.91
C GLU A 28 -16.65 3.04 2.51
N GLU A 29 -17.62 3.89 2.20
CA GLU A 29 -18.18 4.01 0.84
C GLU A 29 -17.11 4.42 -0.20
N LEU A 30 -16.18 5.32 0.18
CA LEU A 30 -15.06 5.72 -0.67
C LEU A 30 -14.09 4.56 -0.94
N ARG A 31 -13.74 3.76 0.08
CA ARG A 31 -12.89 2.57 -0.07
C ARG A 31 -13.52 1.51 -0.97
N VAL A 32 -14.81 1.25 -0.82
CA VAL A 32 -15.54 0.32 -1.71
C VAL A 32 -15.56 0.86 -3.15
N SER A 33 -15.70 2.18 -3.33
CA SER A 33 -15.71 2.80 -4.66
C SER A 33 -14.34 2.78 -5.37
N GLU A 34 -13.24 2.89 -4.63
CA GLU A 34 -11.88 2.82 -5.16
C GLU A 34 -11.45 1.38 -5.46
N ALA A 35 -11.82 0.43 -4.58
CA ALA A 35 -11.63 -1.00 -4.84
C ALA A 35 -12.42 -1.48 -6.07
N ALA A 36 -13.66 -1.00 -6.26
CA ALA A 36 -14.46 -1.27 -7.45
C ALA A 36 -13.89 -0.65 -8.74
N ARG A 37 -13.23 0.52 -8.63
CA ARG A 37 -12.54 1.16 -9.77
C ARG A 37 -11.24 0.46 -10.14
N ALA A 38 -10.53 -0.09 -9.17
CA ALA A 38 -9.32 -0.89 -9.40
C ALA A 38 -9.67 -2.24 -10.06
N SER A 39 -10.74 -2.90 -9.62
CA SER A 39 -11.20 -4.19 -10.20
C SER A 39 -11.82 -4.05 -11.60
N ALA A 40 -12.51 -2.94 -11.90
CA ALA A 40 -13.07 -2.70 -13.24
C ALA A 40 -12.01 -2.42 -14.33
N SER A 41 -10.73 -2.28 -13.97
CA SER A 41 -9.64 -2.03 -14.92
C SER A 41 -8.97 -3.29 -15.46
N LEU A 42 -9.35 -4.48 -14.98
CA LEU A 42 -8.76 -5.77 -15.33
C LEU A 42 -9.84 -6.84 -15.52
N SER A 43 -10.60 -6.77 -16.61
CA SER A 43 -11.42 -7.89 -17.05
C SER A 43 -11.59 -7.85 -18.56
N GLU A 44 -10.76 -8.60 -19.28
CA GLU A 44 -11.08 -9.24 -20.55
C GLU A 44 -10.06 -10.38 -20.75
N ASP A 45 -10.61 -11.59 -20.87
CA ASP A 45 -10.02 -12.84 -21.36
C ASP A 45 -9.13 -13.67 -20.42
N GLU A 46 -9.70 -14.64 -19.70
CA GLU A 46 -9.17 -16.02 -19.59
C GLU A 46 -10.35 -17.01 -19.49
N GLU A 47 -10.47 -17.90 -20.49
CA GLU A 47 -11.38 -19.07 -20.50
C GLU A 47 -10.64 -20.28 -19.91
N ASP A 48 -11.30 -21.00 -19.02
CA ASP A 48 -10.83 -22.19 -18.31
C ASP A 48 -10.63 -23.41 -19.23
N GLU A 49 -9.51 -24.13 -19.06
CA GLU A 49 -9.40 -25.55 -19.40
C GLU A 49 -8.84 -26.31 -18.18
N GLU A 50 -9.72 -27.06 -17.49
CA GLU A 50 -9.36 -28.05 -16.47
C GLU A 50 -9.00 -29.37 -17.16
N GLU A 51 -7.80 -29.88 -16.93
CA GLU A 51 -7.42 -31.27 -17.24
C GLU A 51 -7.07 -31.98 -15.92
N GLU A 52 -7.88 -32.96 -15.56
CA GLU A 52 -7.63 -33.94 -14.50
C GLU A 52 -6.46 -34.85 -14.93
N ASP A 53 -5.42 -34.99 -14.09
CA ASP A 53 -4.55 -36.16 -14.16
C ASP A 53 -4.42 -36.82 -12.79
N SER A 54 -4.76 -38.09 -12.81
CA SER A 54 -4.82 -39.02 -11.70
C SER A 54 -3.61 -39.93 -11.78
N SER A 55 -2.77 -39.95 -10.76
CA SER A 55 -1.93 -41.12 -10.49
C SER A 55 -1.67 -41.27 -9.00
N ALA A 56 -2.24 -42.36 -8.49
CA ALA A 56 -2.06 -42.91 -7.17
C ALA A 56 -0.63 -43.40 -6.98
N LEU A 57 -0.05 -43.10 -5.82
CA LEU A 57 0.98 -43.91 -5.19
C LEU A 57 0.63 -44.03 -3.71
N GLU A 58 0.34 -45.27 -3.31
CA GLU A 58 0.23 -45.74 -1.93
C GLU A 58 1.65 -45.89 -1.38
N ASP A 59 1.96 -45.23 -0.27
CA ASP A 59 3.07 -45.60 0.60
C ASP A 59 2.52 -45.74 2.02
N ASP A 60 2.54 -46.99 2.50
CA ASP A 60 2.37 -47.40 3.89
C ASP A 60 3.62 -47.00 4.67
N ASP A 61 3.46 -46.23 5.74
CA ASP A 61 4.40 -46.22 6.87
C ASP A 61 3.58 -46.10 8.17
N ASP A 62 3.38 -47.24 8.82
CA ASP A 62 3.08 -47.37 10.25
C ASP A 62 4.32 -46.93 11.03
N ASP A 63 4.23 -45.93 11.91
CA ASP A 63 5.07 -45.87 13.12
C ASP A 63 4.56 -44.84 14.16
N ASP A 64 4.30 -45.40 15.35
CA ASP A 64 4.45 -44.83 16.70
C ASP A 64 3.54 -43.65 17.15
N ASP A 65 2.38 -44.00 17.72
CA ASP A 65 1.63 -43.18 18.68
C ASP A 65 2.48 -42.95 19.94
N ASN A 66 3.36 -41.95 19.89
CA ASN A 66 3.92 -41.33 21.09
C ASN A 66 3.06 -40.10 21.41
N ASP A 67 2.10 -40.28 22.32
CA ASP A 67 1.40 -39.19 23.00
C ASP A 67 2.42 -38.24 23.62
N VAL A 68 2.78 -37.19 22.88
CA VAL A 68 3.57 -36.07 23.40
C VAL A 68 2.65 -35.32 24.35
N GLU A 69 2.83 -35.63 25.63
CA GLU A 69 2.32 -34.87 26.76
C GLU A 69 2.55 -33.37 26.53
N GLY A 70 1.51 -32.59 26.82
CA GLY A 70 1.37 -31.17 26.50
C GLY A 70 2.68 -30.38 26.58
N SER A 71 3.11 -29.90 25.42
CA SER A 71 3.96 -28.72 25.39
C SER A 71 3.19 -27.61 26.10
N ASP A 72 3.81 -26.99 27.08
CA ASP A 72 3.41 -25.66 27.55
C ASP A 72 3.04 -24.84 26.30
N GLU A 73 1.76 -24.50 26.14
CA GLU A 73 1.33 -23.54 25.13
C GLU A 73 2.00 -22.22 25.54
N GLU A 74 3.22 -21.98 25.05
CA GLU A 74 3.83 -20.65 25.10
C GLU A 74 2.79 -19.73 24.48
N GLU A 75 2.15 -18.93 25.32
CA GLU A 75 1.17 -17.93 24.88
C GLU A 75 1.85 -17.11 23.79
N THR A 76 1.35 -17.25 22.57
CA THR A 76 1.91 -16.55 21.42
C THR A 76 1.68 -15.08 21.63
N SER A 77 2.75 -14.29 21.74
CA SER A 77 2.61 -12.85 21.94
C SER A 77 1.82 -12.19 20.81
N TRP A 78 1.19 -11.06 21.09
CA TRP A 78 0.43 -10.30 20.10
C TRP A 78 1.28 -10.00 18.86
N ILE A 79 2.56 -9.66 19.04
CA ILE A 79 3.51 -9.35 17.96
C ILE A 79 3.73 -10.58 17.06
N ALA A 80 4.04 -11.73 17.66
CA ALA A 80 4.26 -12.98 16.94
C ALA A 80 2.99 -13.42 16.20
N TRP A 81 1.84 -13.34 16.87
CA TRP A 81 0.54 -13.61 16.26
C TRP A 81 0.28 -12.68 15.06
N PHE A 82 0.41 -11.37 15.25
CA PHE A 82 0.12 -10.37 14.22
C PHE A 82 1.03 -10.50 13.00
N CYS A 83 2.32 -10.76 13.19
CA CYS A 83 3.27 -11.00 12.10
C CYS A 83 3.09 -12.36 11.41
N SER A 84 2.53 -13.36 12.10
CA SER A 84 2.23 -14.68 11.52
C SER A 84 1.03 -14.65 10.55
N LEU A 85 0.17 -13.62 10.64
CA LEU A 85 -0.97 -13.47 9.76
C LEU A 85 -0.52 -13.37 8.29
N ARG A 86 -1.20 -14.10 7.41
CA ARG A 86 -0.80 -14.23 6.00
C ARG A 86 -0.88 -12.91 5.23
N GLU A 87 -1.75 -12.01 5.65
CA GLU A 87 -1.88 -10.63 5.18
C GLU A 87 -0.70 -9.74 5.59
N ASN A 88 0.00 -10.09 6.68
CA ASN A 88 1.06 -9.30 7.29
C ASN A 88 2.46 -9.85 6.97
N SER A 89 2.58 -10.71 5.97
CA SER A 89 3.80 -11.48 5.66
C SER A 89 5.05 -10.62 5.39
N PHE A 90 4.89 -9.32 5.11
CA PHE A 90 6.00 -8.39 4.89
C PHE A 90 6.55 -7.76 6.18
N LEU A 91 5.80 -7.80 7.28
CA LEU A 91 6.27 -7.30 8.57
C LEU A 91 7.31 -8.25 9.16
N CYS A 92 8.28 -7.70 9.88
CA CYS A 92 9.10 -8.46 10.81
C CYS A 92 8.62 -8.20 12.24
N GLU A 93 8.90 -9.14 13.14
CA GLU A 93 8.66 -8.98 14.57
C GLU A 93 9.57 -7.89 15.12
N VAL A 94 8.97 -6.90 15.80
CA VAL A 94 9.69 -5.83 16.49
C VAL A 94 10.02 -6.29 17.91
N ASP A 95 11.28 -6.14 18.33
CA ASP A 95 11.69 -6.48 19.69
C ASP A 95 10.89 -5.66 20.72
N GLU A 96 10.35 -6.31 21.74
CA GLU A 96 9.62 -5.64 22.84
C GLU A 96 10.50 -4.58 23.53
N ASP A 97 11.78 -4.86 23.77
CA ASP A 97 12.76 -3.88 24.30
C ASP A 97 12.80 -2.55 23.51
N TYR A 98 12.55 -2.60 22.20
CA TYR A 98 12.52 -1.39 21.37
C TYR A 98 11.23 -0.59 21.57
N ILE A 99 10.12 -1.28 21.80
CA ILE A 99 8.79 -0.71 22.03
C ILE A 99 8.71 -0.12 23.45
N GLU A 100 9.26 -0.81 24.45
CA GLU A 100 9.28 -0.33 25.85
C GLU A 100 10.07 0.98 26.05
N ASP A 101 11.00 1.31 25.15
CA ASP A 101 11.72 2.58 25.18
C ASP A 101 10.91 3.71 24.52
N ASP A 102 10.22 4.49 25.36
CA ASP A 102 9.42 5.67 25.00
C ASP A 102 10.12 6.63 24.01
N PHE A 103 11.45 6.72 24.03
CA PHE A 103 12.19 7.58 23.11
C PHE A 103 11.94 7.19 21.64
N ASN A 104 11.85 5.89 21.37
CA ASN A 104 11.63 5.35 20.03
C ASN A 104 10.20 5.62 19.53
N LEU A 105 9.24 5.78 20.45
CA LEU A 105 7.82 6.00 20.18
C LEU A 105 7.43 7.48 20.11
N THR A 106 8.38 8.39 20.32
CA THR A 106 8.13 9.83 20.35
C THR A 106 7.28 10.35 19.18
N GLY A 107 6.23 11.10 19.52
CA GLY A 107 5.29 11.72 18.56
C GLY A 107 4.14 10.83 18.08
N LEU A 108 4.19 9.51 18.27
CA LEU A 108 3.14 8.60 17.81
C LEU A 108 1.81 8.77 18.55
N SER A 109 1.85 9.15 19.83
CA SER A 109 0.66 9.44 20.65
C SER A 109 -0.21 10.59 20.13
N SER A 110 0.34 11.46 19.27
CA SER A 110 -0.44 12.52 18.60
C SER A 110 -1.12 12.08 17.30
N ILE A 111 -0.77 10.91 16.79
CA ILE A 111 -1.21 10.38 15.50
C ILE A 111 -2.20 9.22 15.72
N VAL A 112 -1.95 8.38 16.72
CA VAL A 112 -2.72 7.16 16.99
C VAL A 112 -3.79 7.43 18.06
N PRO A 113 -5.07 7.13 17.81
CA PRO A 113 -6.13 7.23 18.82
C PRO A 113 -5.97 6.12 19.87
N TYR A 114 -6.43 6.32 21.10
CA TYR A 114 -6.34 5.32 22.18
C TYR A 114 -4.92 4.77 22.38
N TYR A 115 -3.89 5.61 22.17
CA TYR A 115 -2.47 5.20 22.15
C TYR A 115 -2.07 4.29 23.32
N ASP A 116 -2.43 4.65 24.56
CA ASP A 116 -2.04 3.88 25.74
C ASP A 116 -2.66 2.46 25.70
N TYR A 117 -3.95 2.36 25.42
CA TYR A 117 -4.64 1.06 25.27
C TYR A 117 -4.10 0.24 24.09
N ALA A 118 -3.80 0.90 22.97
CA ALA A 118 -3.22 0.24 21.81
C ALA A 118 -1.83 -0.33 22.11
N LEU A 119 -1.03 0.38 22.91
CA LEU A 119 0.29 -0.06 23.35
C LEU A 119 0.19 -1.23 24.34
N ASP A 120 -0.76 -1.16 25.28
CA ASP A 120 -1.03 -2.24 26.23
C ASP A 120 -1.39 -3.55 25.50
N ILE A 121 -2.21 -3.49 24.44
CA ILE A 121 -2.53 -4.65 23.59
C ILE A 121 -1.27 -5.22 22.92
N ILE A 122 -0.42 -4.37 22.34
CA ILE A 122 0.79 -4.82 21.62
C ILE A 122 1.77 -5.54 22.55
N LEU A 123 1.83 -5.12 23.81
CA LEU A 123 2.74 -5.65 24.84
C LEU A 123 2.09 -6.72 25.73
N ASP A 124 0.90 -7.21 25.37
CA ASP A 124 0.13 -8.21 26.14
C ASP A 124 -0.05 -7.82 27.63
N ILE A 125 -0.20 -6.52 27.92
CA ILE A 125 -0.42 -6.00 29.27
C ILE A 125 -1.91 -6.12 29.61
N GLU A 126 -2.24 -6.90 30.65
CA GLU A 126 -3.62 -7.04 31.13
C GLU A 126 -4.18 -5.69 31.60
N THR A 127 -5.22 -5.17 30.92
CA THR A 127 -5.96 -3.98 31.36
C THR A 127 -7.05 -4.35 32.37
N PRO A 128 -7.01 -3.87 33.62
CA PRO A 128 -8.03 -4.20 34.64
C PRO A 128 -9.45 -3.69 34.31
N ASN A 129 -9.60 -2.82 33.31
CA ASN A 129 -10.83 -2.14 32.96
C ASN A 129 -11.49 -2.65 31.67
N ASP A 130 -11.00 -3.74 31.06
CA ASP A 130 -11.55 -4.28 29.80
C ASP A 130 -13.06 -4.53 29.86
N SER A 131 -13.58 -4.91 31.02
CA SER A 131 -15.02 -5.17 31.22
C SER A 131 -15.92 -3.92 31.13
N SER A 132 -15.34 -2.71 31.05
CA SER A 132 -16.08 -1.44 31.00
C SER A 132 -16.17 -0.82 29.61
N LEU A 133 -15.48 -1.38 28.62
CA LEU A 133 -15.44 -0.87 27.25
C LEU A 133 -16.63 -1.39 26.44
N THR A 134 -17.14 -0.57 25.52
CA THR A 134 -18.13 -1.03 24.53
C THR A 134 -17.44 -1.83 23.43
N GLN A 135 -18.19 -2.68 22.72
CA GLN A 135 -17.66 -3.45 21.59
C GLN A 135 -17.04 -2.53 20.51
N ILE A 136 -17.68 -1.40 20.21
CA ILE A 136 -17.18 -0.43 19.22
C ILE A 136 -15.83 0.15 19.68
N GLN A 137 -15.70 0.48 20.98
CA GLN A 137 -14.43 0.97 21.51
C GLN A 137 -13.34 -0.08 21.40
N GLN A 138 -13.65 -1.35 21.67
CA GLN A 138 -12.70 -2.45 21.53
C GLN A 138 -12.18 -2.56 20.08
N GLU A 139 -13.08 -2.58 19.10
CA GLU A 139 -12.72 -2.63 17.67
C GLU A 139 -11.87 -1.42 17.24
N MET A 140 -12.14 -0.23 17.79
CA MET A 140 -11.33 0.97 17.54
C MET A 140 -9.93 0.87 18.15
N ILE A 141 -9.79 0.28 19.33
CA ILE A 141 -8.50 0.08 20.01
C ILE A 141 -7.68 -0.98 19.26
N GLU A 142 -8.30 -2.08 18.84
CA GLU A 142 -7.64 -3.11 18.01
C GLU A 142 -7.11 -2.50 16.70
N SER A 143 -7.93 -1.71 15.99
CA SER A 143 -7.46 -1.01 14.78
C SER A 143 -6.36 0.02 15.07
N ALA A 144 -6.38 0.63 16.26
CA ALA A 144 -5.32 1.53 16.70
C ALA A 144 -4.01 0.78 17.01
N ALA A 145 -4.08 -0.42 17.58
CA ALA A 145 -2.93 -1.29 17.84
C ALA A 145 -2.25 -1.70 16.53
N GLU A 146 -3.01 -2.15 15.52
CA GLU A 146 -2.47 -2.46 14.20
C GLU A 146 -1.74 -1.25 13.57
N MET A 147 -2.36 -0.07 13.68
CA MET A 147 -1.81 1.17 13.15
C MET A 147 -0.55 1.62 13.91
N LEU A 148 -0.56 1.50 15.23
CA LEU A 148 0.58 1.83 16.08
C LEU A 148 1.75 0.91 15.78
N TYR A 149 1.53 -0.40 15.76
CA TYR A 149 2.57 -1.39 15.45
C TYR A 149 3.17 -1.15 14.07
N GLY A 150 2.34 -0.87 13.06
CA GLY A 150 2.82 -0.53 11.73
C GLY A 150 3.73 0.71 11.70
N LEU A 151 3.36 1.77 12.44
CA LEU A 151 4.19 2.98 12.56
C LEU A 151 5.49 2.76 13.33
N ILE A 152 5.46 1.91 14.34
CA ILE A 152 6.66 1.47 15.08
C ILE A 152 7.57 0.69 14.15
N HIS A 153 7.02 -0.27 13.41
CA HIS A 153 7.73 -1.10 12.44
C HIS A 153 8.49 -0.24 11.41
N ALA A 154 7.87 0.80 10.87
CA ALA A 154 8.51 1.73 9.93
C ALA A 154 9.79 2.37 10.47
N ARG A 155 9.81 2.66 11.79
CA ARG A 155 11.01 3.17 12.48
C ARG A 155 12.00 2.04 12.77
N TYR A 156 11.50 0.91 13.26
CA TYR A 156 12.30 -0.24 13.67
C TYR A 156 13.16 -0.81 12.53
N ILE A 157 12.61 -0.93 11.32
CA ILE A 157 13.33 -1.49 10.15
C ILE A 157 14.49 -0.61 9.65
N LEU A 158 14.65 0.59 10.19
CA LEU A 158 15.80 1.47 9.96
C LEU A 158 16.90 1.32 11.03
N THR A 159 16.64 0.56 12.10
CA THR A 159 17.65 0.22 13.12
C THR A 159 18.52 -0.95 12.65
N THR A 160 19.61 -1.23 13.37
CA THR A 160 20.49 -2.38 13.05
C THR A 160 19.77 -3.72 13.19
N LYS A 161 18.96 -3.91 14.25
CA LYS A 161 18.24 -5.16 14.47
C LYS A 161 17.12 -5.36 13.45
N GLY A 162 16.29 -4.34 13.22
CA GLY A 162 15.25 -4.38 12.20
C GLY A 162 15.78 -4.56 10.78
N MET A 163 16.91 -3.93 10.43
CA MET A 163 17.56 -4.18 9.13
C MET A 163 18.03 -5.64 8.97
N ALA A 164 18.51 -6.27 10.04
CA ALA A 164 18.92 -7.68 10.00
C ALA A 164 17.70 -8.61 9.83
N ALA A 165 16.61 -8.35 10.55
CA ALA A 165 15.36 -9.11 10.41
C ALA A 165 14.80 -9.00 8.98
N MET A 166 14.77 -7.79 8.42
CA MET A 166 14.33 -7.58 7.05
C MET A 166 15.28 -8.18 6.00
N LEU A 167 16.58 -8.30 6.30
CA LEU A 167 17.54 -8.98 5.44
C LEU A 167 17.23 -10.47 5.35
N ASP A 168 16.89 -11.12 6.46
CA ASP A 168 16.52 -12.53 6.49
C ASP A 168 15.29 -12.79 5.59
N LYS A 169 14.22 -12.00 5.79
CA LYS A 169 13.02 -12.04 4.93
C LYS A 169 13.32 -11.79 3.45
N TYR A 170 14.24 -10.87 3.14
CA TYR A 170 14.67 -10.60 1.76
C TYR A 170 15.39 -11.81 1.14
N GLN A 171 16.22 -12.51 1.91
CA GLN A 171 16.93 -13.71 1.46
C GLN A 171 15.97 -14.89 1.24
N ASN A 172 14.94 -15.01 2.10
CA ASN A 172 13.89 -16.02 2.00
C ASN A 172 12.84 -15.74 0.91
N LEU A 173 12.93 -14.57 0.26
CA LEU A 173 12.03 -14.12 -0.81
C LEU A 173 10.61 -13.83 -0.36
N ASP A 174 10.41 -13.50 0.92
CA ASP A 174 9.11 -13.21 1.51
C ASP A 174 8.41 -12.04 0.83
N PHE A 175 9.20 -11.06 0.37
CA PHE A 175 8.71 -9.89 -0.36
C PHE A 175 8.41 -10.17 -1.84
N GLY A 176 8.78 -11.35 -2.33
CA GLY A 176 8.57 -11.79 -3.69
C GLY A 176 9.68 -11.35 -4.66
N ARG A 177 9.32 -11.28 -5.95
CA ARG A 177 10.25 -11.07 -7.06
C ARG A 177 9.71 -10.06 -8.07
N CYS A 178 10.60 -9.35 -8.72
CA CYS A 178 10.27 -8.34 -9.72
C CYS A 178 9.50 -8.94 -10.91
N HIS A 179 8.46 -8.23 -11.36
CA HIS A 179 7.57 -8.66 -12.45
C HIS A 179 8.19 -8.46 -13.84
N ARG A 180 9.20 -7.59 -13.96
CA ARG A 180 9.88 -7.37 -15.24
C ARG A 180 10.65 -8.62 -15.64
N VAL A 181 10.32 -9.17 -16.81
CA VAL A 181 10.98 -10.35 -17.40
C VAL A 181 12.52 -10.21 -17.39
N TYR A 182 13.06 -9.07 -17.83
CA TYR A 182 14.51 -8.85 -17.87
C TYR A 182 15.16 -8.57 -16.51
N CYS A 183 14.37 -8.47 -15.43
CA CYS A 183 14.92 -8.54 -14.07
C CYS A 183 15.22 -9.98 -13.64
N GLN A 184 14.70 -10.99 -14.35
CA GLN A 184 14.99 -12.42 -14.12
C GLN A 184 14.66 -12.84 -12.68
N GLY A 185 13.51 -12.40 -12.18
CA GLY A 185 13.06 -12.76 -10.83
C GLY A 185 13.89 -12.16 -9.69
N GLN A 186 14.50 -10.98 -9.89
CA GLN A 186 15.20 -10.23 -8.84
C GLN A 186 14.33 -10.10 -7.57
N PRO A 187 14.84 -10.48 -6.38
CA PRO A 187 14.16 -10.21 -5.10
C PRO A 187 13.89 -8.72 -4.90
N VAL A 188 12.72 -8.40 -4.35
CA VAL A 188 12.25 -7.01 -4.15
C VAL A 188 12.15 -6.66 -2.67
N LEU A 189 11.98 -5.38 -2.36
CA LEU A 189 11.82 -4.88 -0.99
C LEU A 189 10.49 -4.15 -0.86
N PRO A 190 9.79 -4.21 0.29
CA PRO A 190 8.61 -3.40 0.51
C PRO A 190 8.96 -1.90 0.53
N VAL A 191 8.03 -1.06 0.11
CA VAL A 191 8.18 0.40 0.08
C VAL A 191 6.83 1.09 0.20
N GLY A 192 6.77 2.16 0.98
CA GLY A 192 5.66 3.11 0.99
C GLY A 192 5.90 4.25 0.00
N GLN A 193 4.85 4.74 -0.66
CA GLN A 193 4.92 5.98 -1.45
C GLN A 193 4.70 7.24 -0.61
N SER A 194 4.22 7.06 0.63
CA SER A 194 3.94 8.10 1.61
C SER A 194 4.28 7.56 2.99
N ASP A 195 4.82 8.42 3.86
CA ASP A 195 5.01 8.11 5.27
C ASP A 195 3.77 8.50 6.12
N VAL A 196 2.72 9.03 5.46
CA VAL A 196 1.43 9.36 6.09
C VAL A 196 0.49 8.15 6.01
N PRO A 197 -0.03 7.65 7.14
CA PRO A 197 -0.97 6.53 7.17
C PRO A 197 -2.22 6.77 6.33
N ARG A 198 -2.79 5.67 5.86
CA ARG A 198 -4.03 5.55 5.09
C ARG A 198 -4.01 6.28 3.74
N HIS A 199 -2.83 6.65 3.25
CA HIS A 199 -2.68 7.35 1.96
C HIS A 199 -2.48 6.38 0.78
N THR A 200 -1.61 5.38 0.95
CA THR A 200 -1.31 4.37 -0.08
C THR A 200 -0.96 3.06 0.59
N THR A 201 -1.31 1.94 -0.03
CA THR A 201 -0.86 0.63 0.44
C THR A 201 0.60 0.36 0.06
N VAL A 202 1.17 -0.69 0.63
CA VAL A 202 2.56 -1.10 0.37
C VAL A 202 2.76 -1.49 -1.09
N ASN A 203 3.86 -1.02 -1.66
CA ASN A 203 4.37 -1.45 -2.94
C ASN A 203 5.69 -2.21 -2.76
N VAL A 204 6.24 -2.73 -3.85
CA VAL A 204 7.55 -3.38 -3.86
C VAL A 204 8.52 -2.67 -4.79
N PHE A 205 9.70 -2.34 -4.27
CA PHE A 205 10.81 -1.75 -5.00
C PHE A 205 11.75 -2.84 -5.52
N CYS A 206 12.05 -2.81 -6.82
CA CYS A 206 13.05 -3.69 -7.41
C CYS A 206 14.43 -3.01 -7.48
N PRO A 207 15.48 -3.55 -6.83
CA PRO A 207 16.82 -2.98 -6.86
C PRO A 207 17.48 -3.03 -8.25
N LYS A 208 17.06 -3.99 -9.11
CA LYS A 208 17.63 -4.19 -10.45
C LYS A 208 17.12 -3.18 -11.46
N CYS A 209 15.80 -3.03 -11.63
CA CYS A 209 15.25 -2.02 -12.55
C CYS A 209 15.01 -0.65 -11.91
N ARG A 210 15.14 -0.52 -10.58
CA ARG A 210 14.95 0.71 -9.81
C ARG A 210 13.57 1.33 -10.02
N ASP A 211 12.56 0.47 -9.92
CA ASP A 211 11.18 0.82 -10.19
C ASP A 211 10.27 0.17 -9.13
N ILE A 212 9.08 0.73 -8.96
CA ILE A 212 8.09 0.33 -7.96
C ILE A 212 6.95 -0.42 -8.64
N PHE A 213 6.50 -1.51 -8.02
CA PHE A 213 5.42 -2.36 -8.52
C PHE A 213 4.40 -2.66 -7.42
N PHE A 214 3.18 -3.01 -7.80
CA PHE A 214 2.25 -3.64 -6.88
C PHE A 214 2.77 -5.04 -6.48
N PRO A 215 2.63 -5.46 -5.22
CA PRO A 215 2.96 -6.83 -4.82
C PRO A 215 2.05 -7.83 -5.54
N LYS A 216 2.57 -9.04 -5.83
CA LYS A 216 1.74 -10.12 -6.42
C LYS A 216 0.66 -10.61 -5.46
N SER A 217 1.00 -10.70 -4.18
CA SER A 217 0.07 -11.11 -3.14
C SER A 217 -0.91 -9.96 -2.91
N GLN A 218 -2.17 -10.15 -3.30
CA GLN A 218 -3.23 -9.16 -3.06
C GLN A 218 -3.42 -8.89 -1.57
N ARG A 219 -3.21 -9.91 -0.71
CA ARG A 219 -3.33 -9.78 0.75
C ARG A 219 -2.25 -8.85 1.32
N ALA A 220 -0.98 -9.10 0.98
CA ALA A 220 0.11 -8.22 1.40
C ALA A 220 -0.04 -6.80 0.82
N GLY A 221 -0.66 -6.66 -0.36
CA GLY A 221 -0.97 -5.37 -0.97
C GLY A 221 -2.04 -4.54 -0.26
N GLN A 222 -2.65 -5.04 0.82
CA GLN A 222 -3.59 -4.29 1.66
C GLN A 222 -2.92 -3.61 2.85
N ILE A 223 -1.69 -4.01 3.21
CA ILE A 223 -0.93 -3.37 4.29
C ILE A 223 -0.67 -1.91 3.93
N ASP A 224 -0.74 -1.01 4.91
CA ASP A 224 -0.41 0.39 4.71
C ASP A 224 1.07 0.56 4.33
N GLY A 225 1.34 1.35 3.28
CA GLY A 225 2.71 1.62 2.84
C GLY A 225 3.50 2.43 3.86
N ALA A 226 2.83 3.24 4.68
CA ALA A 226 3.47 4.02 5.74
C ALA A 226 4.20 3.14 6.77
N TYR A 227 3.81 1.86 6.91
CA TYR A 227 4.44 0.92 7.85
C TYR A 227 5.83 0.45 7.42
N PHE A 228 6.24 0.79 6.19
CA PHE A 228 7.58 0.56 5.68
C PHE A 228 8.29 1.88 5.36
N GLY A 229 7.53 2.91 5.04
CA GLY A 229 8.02 4.22 4.66
C GLY A 229 8.69 4.26 3.28
N ALA A 230 8.96 5.46 2.81
CA ALA A 230 9.57 5.68 1.50
C ALA A 230 11.10 5.45 1.49
N THR A 231 11.73 5.45 2.66
CA THR A 231 13.20 5.44 2.77
C THR A 231 13.79 4.05 2.93
N PHE A 232 13.05 3.10 3.52
CA PHE A 232 13.55 1.78 3.88
C PHE A 232 14.34 1.06 2.78
N PRO A 233 13.82 0.83 1.56
CA PRO A 233 14.55 0.06 0.55
C PRO A 233 15.87 0.72 0.15
N HIS A 234 15.94 2.05 0.22
CA HIS A 234 17.13 2.82 -0.15
C HIS A 234 18.20 2.73 0.94
N VAL A 235 17.80 2.92 2.20
CA VAL A 235 18.70 2.76 3.36
C VAL A 235 19.20 1.32 3.44
N PHE A 236 18.31 0.35 3.29
CA PHE A 236 18.65 -1.07 3.26
C PHE A 236 19.74 -1.40 2.24
N LEU A 237 19.63 -0.89 1.01
CA LEU A 237 20.63 -1.11 -0.05
C LEU A 237 21.92 -0.32 0.14
N MET A 238 21.87 0.83 0.83
CA MET A 238 23.08 1.57 1.22
C MET A 238 23.86 0.81 2.31
N THR A 239 23.16 0.19 3.27
CA THR A 239 23.75 -0.66 4.30
C THR A 239 24.26 -1.99 3.72
N HIS A 240 23.50 -2.60 2.82
CA HIS A 240 23.83 -3.89 2.19
C HIS A 240 24.27 -3.71 0.73
N SER A 241 25.29 -2.89 0.51
CA SER A 241 25.73 -2.50 -0.85
C SER A 241 26.12 -3.66 -1.77
N HIS A 242 26.47 -4.81 -1.20
CA HIS A 242 26.79 -6.04 -1.94
C HIS A 242 25.55 -6.67 -2.63
N LEU A 243 24.33 -6.29 -2.22
CA LEU A 243 23.07 -6.72 -2.84
C LEU A 243 22.67 -5.83 -4.03
N VAL A 244 23.39 -4.73 -4.28
CA VAL A 244 23.10 -3.80 -5.38
C VAL A 244 23.57 -4.41 -6.70
N VAL A 245 22.61 -4.88 -7.49
CA VAL A 245 22.89 -5.51 -8.79
C VAL A 245 22.93 -4.48 -9.94
N PRO A 246 23.67 -4.77 -11.03
CA PRO A 246 23.61 -3.97 -12.24
C PRO A 246 22.21 -3.98 -12.88
N PRO A 247 21.80 -2.89 -13.56
CA PRO A 247 20.52 -2.84 -14.23
C PRO A 247 20.42 -3.86 -15.39
N PRO A 248 19.19 -4.24 -15.82
CA PRO A 248 19.00 -5.14 -16.94
C PRO A 248 19.70 -4.61 -18.20
N THR A 249 20.50 -5.46 -18.84
CA THR A 249 21.18 -5.13 -20.11
C THR A 249 20.25 -5.24 -21.32
N GLN A 250 19.17 -6.01 -21.19
CA GLN A 250 18.19 -6.24 -22.23
C GLN A 250 16.90 -5.47 -21.96
N THR A 251 16.31 -4.95 -23.03
CA THR A 251 14.99 -4.32 -23.03
C THR A 251 14.12 -5.02 -24.06
N TYR A 252 12.81 -5.05 -23.83
CA TYR A 252 11.87 -5.63 -24.78
C TYR A 252 11.98 -4.89 -26.13
N VAL A 253 12.08 -5.65 -27.22
CA VAL A 253 12.10 -5.09 -28.58
C VAL A 253 10.86 -5.60 -29.32
N PRO A 254 9.79 -4.77 -29.42
CA PRO A 254 8.59 -5.08 -30.17
C PRO A 254 8.90 -5.45 -31.63
N ARG A 255 8.37 -6.60 -32.08
CA ARG A 255 8.55 -7.10 -33.44
C ARG A 255 7.22 -7.54 -34.03
N VAL A 256 7.03 -7.24 -35.31
CA VAL A 256 5.88 -7.67 -36.11
C VAL A 256 6.42 -8.41 -37.33
N PHE A 257 6.04 -9.69 -37.49
CA PHE A 257 6.59 -10.61 -38.51
C PHE A 257 8.14 -10.63 -38.54
N GLY A 258 8.79 -10.54 -37.38
CA GLY A 258 10.25 -10.54 -37.24
C GLY A 258 10.92 -9.17 -37.38
N TYR A 259 10.25 -8.17 -37.95
CA TYR A 259 10.78 -6.82 -38.12
C TYR A 259 10.57 -5.97 -36.88
N LYS A 260 11.60 -5.19 -36.49
CA LYS A 260 11.50 -4.24 -35.37
C LYS A 260 10.52 -3.13 -35.73
N VAL A 261 9.65 -2.77 -34.80
CA VAL A 261 8.83 -1.56 -34.94
C VAL A 261 9.76 -0.35 -34.89
N HIS A 262 9.69 0.53 -35.89
CA HIS A 262 10.54 1.71 -35.95
C HIS A 262 10.07 2.77 -34.92
N SER A 263 11.00 3.48 -34.29
CA SER A 263 10.71 4.47 -33.23
C SER A 263 9.84 5.64 -33.69
N SER A 264 9.79 5.91 -35.00
CA SER A 264 8.91 6.94 -35.58
C SER A 264 7.47 6.47 -35.82
N SER A 265 7.16 5.19 -35.58
CA SER A 265 5.81 4.65 -35.75
C SER A 265 4.86 5.23 -34.70
N GLU A 266 3.57 5.34 -35.05
CA GLU A 266 2.50 5.73 -34.11
C GLU A 266 2.47 4.83 -32.87
N TYR A 267 2.94 3.58 -32.97
CA TYR A 267 3.11 2.67 -31.84
C TYR A 267 3.95 3.28 -30.71
N TYR A 268 5.04 3.99 -31.02
CA TYR A 268 5.90 4.62 -30.02
C TYR A 268 5.55 6.08 -29.77
N THR A 269 5.14 6.83 -30.80
CA THR A 269 4.90 8.27 -30.65
C THR A 269 3.49 8.60 -30.13
N GLY A 270 2.60 7.60 -30.10
CA GLY A 270 1.17 7.80 -29.93
C GLY A 270 0.53 8.52 -31.13
N LYS A 271 -0.80 8.46 -31.21
CA LYS A 271 -1.56 9.29 -32.17
C LYS A 271 -1.45 10.75 -31.77
N LYS A 272 -0.76 11.56 -32.57
CA LYS A 272 -0.88 13.02 -32.47
C LYS A 272 -2.31 13.40 -32.81
N LYS A 273 -3.09 13.86 -31.82
CA LYS A 273 -4.41 14.46 -32.07
C LYS A 273 -4.23 15.54 -33.15
N SER A 274 -4.89 15.38 -34.29
CA SER A 274 -4.81 16.26 -35.46
C SER A 274 -5.52 17.60 -35.27
N SER A 275 -5.46 18.20 -34.07
CA SER A 275 -6.05 19.52 -33.79
C SER A 275 -5.30 20.64 -34.49
N SER A 276 -3.98 20.52 -34.69
CA SER A 276 -3.17 21.63 -35.22
C SER A 276 -3.42 21.94 -36.71
N GLY A 277 -3.82 20.95 -37.51
CA GLY A 277 -4.07 21.14 -38.95
C GLY A 277 -5.41 21.84 -39.20
N ARG A 278 -6.50 21.34 -38.58
CA ARG A 278 -7.84 21.92 -38.74
C ARG A 278 -7.98 23.30 -38.09
N GLU A 279 -7.31 23.54 -36.97
CA GLU A 279 -7.37 24.82 -36.27
C GLU A 279 -6.54 25.90 -36.96
N ARG A 280 -5.36 25.56 -37.50
CA ARG A 280 -4.59 26.46 -38.39
C ARG A 280 -5.33 26.76 -39.69
N GLU A 281 -6.00 25.79 -40.29
CA GLU A 281 -6.86 26.00 -41.48
C GLU A 281 -8.03 26.93 -41.16
N LYS A 282 -8.70 26.74 -40.01
CA LYS A 282 -9.79 27.62 -39.54
C LYS A 282 -9.28 29.03 -39.25
N HIS A 283 -8.14 29.18 -38.59
CA HIS A 283 -7.54 30.48 -38.30
C HIS A 283 -7.10 31.22 -39.59
N ARG A 284 -6.53 30.49 -40.55
CA ARG A 284 -6.19 31.03 -41.88
C ARG A 284 -7.44 31.49 -42.64
N LYS A 285 -8.52 30.68 -42.63
CA LYS A 285 -9.80 31.04 -43.26
C LYS A 285 -10.45 32.25 -42.59
N ALA A 286 -10.40 32.34 -41.26
CA ALA A 286 -10.90 33.48 -40.50
C ALA A 286 -10.13 34.78 -40.84
N MET A 287 -8.81 34.73 -40.89
CA MET A 287 -7.97 35.88 -41.29
C MET A 287 -8.26 36.34 -42.72
N THR A 288 -8.42 35.42 -43.68
CA THR A 288 -8.79 35.79 -45.07
C THR A 288 -10.20 36.38 -45.19
N LEU A 289 -11.13 36.02 -44.29
CA LEU A 289 -12.47 36.60 -44.26
C LEU A 289 -12.43 38.02 -43.68
N ILE A 290 -11.64 38.24 -42.62
CA ILE A 290 -11.46 39.55 -41.99
C ILE A 290 -10.82 40.54 -42.98
N ASP A 291 -9.81 40.12 -43.76
CA ASP A 291 -9.19 40.99 -44.77
C ASP A 291 -10.16 41.34 -45.91
N ARG A 292 -11.07 40.44 -46.29
CA ARG A 292 -12.13 40.74 -47.26
C ARG A 292 -13.17 41.73 -46.71
N LEU A 293 -13.48 41.65 -45.42
CA LEU A 293 -14.41 42.56 -44.76
C LEU A 293 -13.80 43.95 -44.51
N LYS A 294 -12.48 44.03 -44.38
CA LYS A 294 -11.74 45.30 -44.25
C LYS A 294 -11.48 46.02 -45.59
N GLY A 295 -11.80 45.38 -46.72
CA GLY A 295 -11.60 45.95 -48.05
C GLY A 295 -12.90 46.41 -48.72
N ARG A 296 -13.39 47.60 -48.36
CA ARG A 296 -14.09 48.56 -49.24
C ARG A 296 -14.24 49.92 -48.53
N PRO A 297 -13.50 50.96 -48.94
CA PRO A 297 -13.83 52.34 -48.59
C PRO A 297 -15.14 52.71 -49.29
N ASN A 298 -16.12 53.26 -48.56
CA ASN A 298 -17.26 53.96 -49.15
C ASN A 298 -16.77 55.30 -49.71
N ASP A 299 -16.37 55.32 -50.98
CA ASP A 299 -16.35 56.55 -51.77
C ASP A 299 -17.78 56.82 -52.25
N GLU A 300 -18.55 57.60 -51.48
CA GLU A 300 -19.67 58.42 -52.00
C GLU A 300 -20.28 59.27 -50.87
N GLN A 301 -19.84 60.53 -50.76
CA GLN A 301 -20.72 61.70 -50.61
C GLN A 301 -19.90 63.00 -50.65
N GLN A 302 -19.76 63.54 -51.87
CA GLN A 302 -19.72 64.98 -52.13
C GLN A 302 -21.12 65.40 -52.58
N ALA A 303 -21.79 66.23 -51.79
CA ALA A 303 -22.74 67.27 -52.20
C ALA A 303 -23.04 68.17 -51.00
#